data_AF-G0S6J1-F1
#
_entry.id   AF-G0S6J1-F1
#
_cell.length_a   1.000
_cell.length_b   1.000
_cell.length_c   1.000
_cell.angle_alpha   90.00
_cell.angle_beta   90.00
_cell.angle_gamma   90.00
#
_symmetry.space_group_name_H-M   'P 1'
#
loop_
_entity.id
_entity.type
_entity.pdbx_description
1 polymer ?
#
loop_
_entity_poly.entity_id
_entity_poly.type
_entity_poly.pdbx_seq_one_letter_code
_entity_poly.pdbx_strand_id
1 'polypeptide(L)'
;MYASRGVRAVAQARQLISKRTFTATARQLSQTQTPTPAAPTATAEAEVAETGRPASAVMQAPNRAEVWSRSQRPRSEAMAGPRFEQTDFDAQPRPWAAIELIHKQPVRWTHDRIVACDGGGGPHGHPKIYINTDKPEIATCNYCGLPFSMPLSQNPGPICFSPISSSYLHPVENLGNI
;
A
#
# COMPACT_ATOMS: atom_id res chain seq x y z
N MET A 1 -47.27 -48.39 3.36
CA MET A 1 -47.75 -47.63 2.18
C MET A 1 -46.67 -46.62 1.82
N TYR A 2 -45.90 -46.87 0.75
CA TYR A 2 -44.88 -45.93 0.26
C TYR A 2 -45.53 -44.98 -0.76
N ALA A 3 -45.44 -43.67 -0.53
CA ALA A 3 -45.93 -42.66 -1.45
C ALA A 3 -44.76 -42.00 -2.19
N SER A 4 -44.57 -42.41 -3.44
CA SER A 4 -43.63 -41.82 -4.41
C SER A 4 -44.15 -40.44 -4.84
N ARG A 5 -43.35 -39.39 -4.68
CA ARG A 5 -43.64 -38.05 -5.23
C ARG A 5 -42.70 -37.76 -6.40
N GLY A 6 -43.30 -37.63 -7.59
CA GLY A 6 -42.62 -37.43 -8.86
C GLY A 6 -41.98 -36.06 -9.02
N VAL A 7 -40.91 -36.04 -9.81
CA VAL A 7 -40.14 -34.85 -10.17
C VAL A 7 -40.85 -34.10 -11.30
N ARG A 8 -41.15 -32.82 -11.12
CA ARG A 8 -41.69 -31.94 -12.18
C ARG A 8 -40.54 -31.39 -13.02
N ALA A 9 -40.57 -31.63 -14.32
CA ALA A 9 -39.62 -31.08 -15.28
C ALA A 9 -39.85 -29.57 -15.47
N VAL A 10 -38.78 -28.78 -15.43
CA VAL A 10 -38.80 -27.34 -15.69
C VAL A 10 -38.41 -27.11 -17.16
N ALA A 11 -39.34 -26.57 -17.94
CA ALA A 11 -39.06 -26.18 -19.33
C ALA A 11 -38.19 -24.91 -19.37
N GLN A 12 -37.01 -25.00 -19.96
CA GLN A 12 -36.13 -23.85 -20.19
C GLN A 12 -36.50 -23.17 -21.51
N ALA A 13 -37.05 -21.96 -21.44
CA ALA A 13 -37.29 -21.12 -22.60
C ALA A 13 -35.98 -20.47 -23.07
N ARG A 14 -35.56 -20.75 -24.31
CA ARG A 14 -34.41 -20.09 -24.95
C ARG A 14 -34.84 -18.72 -25.48
N GLN A 15 -34.34 -17.64 -24.87
CA GLN A 15 -34.48 -16.29 -25.42
C GLN A 15 -33.48 -16.06 -26.54
N LEU A 16 -33.96 -15.68 -27.73
CA LEU A 16 -33.13 -15.30 -28.87
C LEU A 16 -32.73 -13.82 -28.73
N ILE A 17 -31.44 -13.57 -28.55
CA ILE A 17 -30.87 -12.22 -28.45
C ILE A 17 -30.70 -11.64 -29.85
N SER A 18 -31.34 -10.49 -30.10
CA SER A 18 -31.21 -9.74 -31.36
C SER A 18 -29.82 -9.10 -31.45
N LYS A 19 -29.05 -9.47 -32.49
CA LYS A 19 -27.73 -8.92 -32.77
C LYS A 19 -27.89 -7.54 -33.42
N ARG A 20 -27.59 -6.47 -32.68
CA ARG A 20 -27.50 -5.11 -33.22
C ARG A 20 -26.23 -4.98 -34.07
N THR A 21 -26.39 -4.67 -35.36
CA THR A 21 -25.31 -4.31 -36.26
C THR A 21 -25.01 -2.81 -36.10
N PHE A 22 -23.75 -2.48 -35.84
CA PHE A 22 -23.27 -1.09 -35.88
C PHE A 22 -22.78 -0.79 -37.30
N THR A 23 -23.36 0.21 -37.94
CA THR A 23 -22.85 0.78 -39.20
C THR A 23 -21.75 1.79 -38.86
N ALA A 24 -20.49 1.42 -39.09
CA ALA A 24 -19.36 2.34 -38.99
C ALA A 24 -19.25 3.14 -40.30
N THR A 25 -19.60 4.43 -40.26
CA THR A 25 -19.33 5.36 -41.37
C THR A 25 -17.92 5.91 -41.20
N ALA A 26 -16.98 5.45 -42.03
CA ALA A 26 -15.63 6.01 -42.09
C ALA A 26 -15.69 7.42 -42.70
N ARG A 27 -15.26 8.44 -41.96
CA ARG A 27 -14.97 9.76 -42.53
C ARG A 27 -13.62 9.69 -43.23
N GLN A 28 -13.64 9.67 -44.55
CA GLN A 28 -12.45 9.74 -45.38
C GLN A 28 -11.94 11.19 -45.37
N LEU A 29 -10.84 11.44 -44.65
CA LEU A 29 -10.13 12.71 -44.67
C LEU A 29 -9.18 12.73 -45.86
N SER A 30 -9.48 13.58 -46.84
CA SER A 30 -8.63 13.87 -47.98
C SER A 30 -7.37 14.60 -47.51
N GLN A 31 -6.22 13.95 -47.59
CA GLN A 31 -4.92 14.53 -47.28
C GLN A 31 -4.34 15.14 -48.56
N THR A 32 -4.43 16.46 -48.71
CA THR A 32 -3.67 17.19 -49.75
C THR A 32 -2.29 17.48 -49.18
N GLN A 33 -1.29 16.73 -49.65
CA GLN A 33 0.12 16.97 -49.39
C GLN A 33 0.64 18.03 -50.38
N THR A 34 1.27 19.08 -49.87
CA THR A 34 2.15 19.97 -50.63
C THR A 34 3.58 19.82 -50.10
N PRO A 35 4.59 19.61 -50.96
CA PRO A 35 5.97 19.45 -50.53
C PRO A 35 6.65 20.80 -50.26
N THR A 36 7.40 20.84 -49.17
CA THR A 36 8.36 21.88 -48.76
C THR A 36 9.66 21.79 -49.58
N PRO A 37 10.40 22.90 -49.76
CA PRO A 37 11.85 22.87 -49.74
C PRO A 37 12.43 23.58 -48.50
N ALA A 38 13.41 22.93 -47.90
CA ALA A 38 14.03 23.24 -46.62
C ALA A 38 15.03 24.41 -46.64
N ALA A 39 15.15 25.12 -45.50
CA ALA A 39 16.42 25.54 -44.89
C ALA A 39 16.21 25.97 -43.41
N PRO A 40 17.23 25.89 -42.54
CA PRO A 40 17.06 25.62 -41.12
C PRO A 40 17.09 26.89 -40.26
N THR A 41 16.21 26.97 -39.27
CA THR A 41 16.44 27.78 -38.08
C THR A 41 16.18 26.90 -36.88
N ALA A 42 17.26 26.59 -36.18
CA ALA A 42 17.23 25.87 -34.91
C ALA A 42 16.35 26.65 -33.94
N THR A 43 15.09 26.22 -33.85
CA THR A 43 14.23 26.59 -32.73
C THR A 43 14.61 25.63 -31.64
N ALA A 44 15.36 26.15 -30.66
CA ALA A 44 15.64 25.45 -29.43
C ALA A 44 14.34 24.80 -28.94
N GLU A 45 14.38 23.50 -28.73
CA GLU A 45 13.38 22.79 -27.94
C GLU A 45 13.38 23.48 -26.60
N ALA A 46 12.43 24.39 -26.41
CA ALA A 46 12.13 24.95 -25.12
C ALA A 46 11.70 23.76 -24.27
N GLU A 47 12.62 23.32 -23.44
CA GLU A 47 12.32 22.44 -22.32
C GLU A 47 11.19 23.13 -21.57
N VAL A 48 9.98 22.60 -21.69
CA VAL A 48 8.88 22.98 -20.81
C VAL A 48 9.28 22.40 -19.47
N ALA A 49 10.14 23.14 -18.77
CA ALA A 49 10.31 23.01 -17.35
C ALA A 49 8.92 23.17 -16.77
N GLU A 50 8.37 22.07 -16.25
CA GLU A 50 7.13 21.99 -15.45
C GLU A 50 7.29 22.85 -14.19
N THR A 51 7.35 24.16 -14.39
CA THR A 51 7.43 25.19 -13.37
C THR A 51 6.00 25.50 -12.97
N GLY A 52 5.42 24.64 -12.14
CA GLY A 52 4.06 24.89 -11.67
C GLY A 52 3.47 23.88 -10.70
N ARG A 53 4.08 22.71 -10.45
CA ARG A 53 3.51 21.76 -9.50
C ARG A 53 3.99 22.09 -8.08
N PRO A 54 3.11 22.54 -7.16
CA PRO A 54 3.54 22.92 -5.82
C PRO A 54 4.16 21.72 -5.11
N ALA A 55 5.24 21.91 -4.33
CA ALA A 55 5.96 20.84 -3.64
C ALA A 55 5.05 19.98 -2.74
N SER A 56 3.96 20.55 -2.22
CA SER A 56 2.93 19.85 -1.45
C SER A 56 2.13 18.82 -2.28
N ALA A 57 2.10 18.95 -3.61
CA ALA A 57 1.44 18.01 -4.52
C ALA A 57 2.26 16.73 -4.76
N VAL A 58 3.56 16.73 -4.42
CA VAL A 58 4.48 15.62 -4.71
C VAL A 58 4.58 14.61 -3.56
N MET A 59 4.36 15.05 -2.31
CA MET A 59 4.41 14.15 -1.15
C MET A 59 3.27 13.12 -1.18
N GLN A 60 3.56 11.88 -0.78
CA GLN A 60 2.56 10.81 -0.73
C GLN A 60 1.39 11.14 0.22
N ALA A 61 1.69 11.72 1.37
CA ALA A 61 0.74 12.19 2.38
C ALA A 61 1.22 13.53 2.99
N PRO A 62 0.35 14.33 3.64
CA PRO A 62 0.75 15.60 4.26
C PRO A 62 1.92 15.49 5.26
N ASN A 63 2.05 14.34 5.91
CA ASN A 63 3.07 14.06 6.93
C ASN A 63 4.18 13.09 6.46
N ARG A 64 4.15 12.61 5.21
CA ARG A 64 5.13 11.65 4.70
C ARG A 64 5.32 11.80 3.19
N ALA A 65 6.56 12.00 2.74
CA ALA A 65 6.86 12.15 1.32
C ALA A 65 6.88 10.81 0.57
N GLU A 66 7.45 9.78 1.19
CA GLU A 66 7.74 8.49 0.55
C GLU A 66 6.57 7.50 0.59
N VAL A 67 6.63 6.50 -0.30
CA VAL A 67 5.77 5.31 -0.26
C VAL A 67 6.09 4.43 0.96
N TRP A 68 5.15 3.56 1.35
CA TRP A 68 5.28 2.65 2.50
C TRP A 68 4.90 1.20 2.18
N SER A 69 4.67 0.89 0.90
CA SER A 69 4.47 -0.48 0.42
C SER A 69 5.14 -0.65 -0.94
N ARG A 70 5.66 -1.85 -1.20
CA ARG A 70 6.36 -2.19 -2.46
C ARG A 70 5.47 -2.03 -3.69
N SER A 71 4.16 -2.27 -3.55
CA SER A 71 3.18 -2.15 -4.63
C SER A 71 2.55 -0.76 -4.73
N GLN A 72 2.89 0.16 -3.82
CA GLN A 72 2.31 1.50 -3.81
C GLN A 72 3.00 2.37 -4.85
N ARG A 73 2.20 2.95 -5.75
CA ARG A 73 2.70 3.93 -6.73
C ARG A 73 2.96 5.28 -6.05
N PRO A 74 4.07 5.96 -6.37
CA PRO A 74 4.33 7.31 -5.88
C PRO A 74 3.30 8.29 -6.45
N ARG A 75 2.95 9.32 -5.66
CA ARG A 75 1.90 10.27 -6.01
C ARG A 75 2.20 11.05 -7.29
N SER A 76 3.45 11.39 -7.55
CA SER A 76 3.91 12.06 -8.77
C SER A 76 3.45 11.33 -10.03
N GLU A 77 3.54 10.00 -10.05
CA GLU A 77 3.11 9.15 -11.17
C GLU A 77 1.62 8.80 -11.14
N ALA A 78 1.05 8.63 -9.94
CA ALA A 78 -0.35 8.23 -9.78
C ALA A 78 -1.33 9.35 -10.14
N MET A 79 -0.93 10.61 -9.93
CA MET A 79 -1.72 11.81 -10.18
C MET A 79 -1.33 12.49 -11.50
N ALA A 80 -0.79 11.75 -12.46
CA ALA A 80 -0.42 12.25 -13.79
C ALA A 80 -1.45 11.82 -14.86
N GLY A 81 -1.54 12.59 -15.94
CA GLY A 81 -2.28 12.24 -17.14
C GLY A 81 -3.58 13.04 -17.36
N PRO A 82 -4.26 12.82 -18.50
CA PRO A 82 -5.34 13.69 -18.99
C PRO A 82 -6.54 13.83 -18.03
N ARG A 83 -6.74 12.86 -17.14
CA ARG A 83 -7.78 12.91 -16.11
C ARG A 83 -7.58 14.06 -15.12
N PHE A 84 -6.33 14.47 -14.87
CA PHE A 84 -5.97 15.40 -13.81
C PHE A 84 -5.67 16.83 -14.31
N GLU A 85 -5.71 17.08 -15.62
CA GLU A 85 -5.36 18.37 -16.24
C GLU A 85 -6.22 19.55 -15.74
N GLN A 86 -7.53 19.33 -15.57
CA GLN A 86 -8.48 20.32 -15.06
C GLN A 86 -8.93 20.01 -13.62
N THR A 87 -8.16 19.19 -12.90
CA THR A 87 -8.48 18.83 -11.52
C THR A 87 -7.78 19.78 -10.56
N ASP A 88 -8.55 20.41 -9.68
CA ASP A 88 -7.97 21.11 -8.53
C ASP A 88 -7.40 20.08 -7.53
N PHE A 89 -6.08 20.10 -7.37
CA PHE A 89 -5.34 19.18 -6.50
C PHE A 89 -5.52 19.46 -5.01
N ASP A 90 -5.89 20.69 -4.63
CA ASP A 90 -6.06 21.06 -3.22
C ASP A 90 -7.37 20.54 -2.65
N ALA A 91 -8.40 20.43 -3.49
CA ALA A 91 -9.68 19.81 -3.13
C ALA A 91 -9.65 18.27 -3.10
N GLN A 92 -8.57 17.64 -3.58
CA GLN A 92 -8.47 16.17 -3.60
C GLN A 92 -8.24 15.60 -2.19
N PRO A 93 -8.72 14.37 -1.90
CA PRO A 93 -8.49 13.73 -0.61
C PRO A 93 -6.99 13.52 -0.36
N ARG A 94 -6.50 14.07 0.76
CA ARG A 94 -5.11 13.98 1.22
C ARG A 94 -5.05 13.56 2.70
N PRO A 95 -5.43 12.30 3.02
CA PRO A 95 -5.41 11.83 4.39
C PRO A 95 -3.98 11.72 4.94
N TRP A 96 -3.87 11.80 6.26
CA TRP A 96 -2.60 11.62 6.97
C TRP A 96 -2.16 10.16 6.92
N ALA A 97 -0.88 9.92 6.72
CA ALA A 97 -0.31 8.58 6.77
C ALA A 97 -0.30 8.06 8.21
N ALA A 98 -1.01 6.94 8.45
CA ALA A 98 -1.15 6.35 9.77
C ALA A 98 0.19 5.85 10.37
N ILE A 99 1.14 5.45 9.52
CA ILE A 99 2.48 4.99 9.96
C ILE A 99 3.22 6.05 10.80
N GLU A 100 3.17 7.32 10.40
CA GLU A 100 3.80 8.40 11.15
C GLU A 100 2.98 8.78 12.40
N LEU A 101 1.67 8.54 12.38
CA LEU A 101 0.80 8.82 13.53
C LEU A 101 1.00 7.78 14.63
N ILE A 102 1.18 6.50 14.29
CA ILE A 102 1.40 5.45 15.28
C ILE A 102 2.79 5.55 15.90
N HIS A 103 3.81 5.99 15.16
CA HIS A 103 5.15 6.24 15.72
C HIS A 103 5.19 7.37 16.76
N LYS A 104 4.19 8.28 16.74
CA LYS A 104 4.04 9.31 17.78
C LYS A 104 3.42 8.77 19.07
N GLN A 105 2.81 7.58 19.05
CA GLN A 105 2.22 7.01 20.26
C GLN A 105 3.32 6.54 21.21
N PRO A 106 3.21 6.85 22.52
CA PRO A 106 4.20 6.42 23.50
C PRO A 106 4.12 4.91 23.72
N VAL A 107 5.26 4.32 24.06
CA VAL A 107 5.35 2.93 24.52
C VAL A 107 4.60 2.79 25.84
N ARG A 108 3.69 1.82 25.91
CA ARG A 108 2.96 1.48 27.13
C ARG A 108 3.75 0.47 27.93
N TRP A 109 4.25 0.92 29.07
CA TRP A 109 4.99 0.09 30.00
C TRP A 109 4.03 -0.72 30.88
N THR A 110 4.21 -2.03 30.90
CA THR A 110 3.39 -2.96 31.68
C THR A 110 4.26 -3.84 32.55
N HIS A 111 3.73 -4.27 33.70
CA HIS A 111 4.44 -5.18 34.63
C HIS A 111 4.10 -6.65 34.36
N ASP A 112 3.07 -6.92 33.55
CA ASP A 112 2.59 -8.25 33.21
C ASP A 112 3.33 -8.82 32.00
N ARG A 113 3.60 -10.13 32.02
CA ARG A 113 4.23 -10.88 30.91
C ARG A 113 3.35 -10.94 29.67
N ILE A 114 2.04 -10.90 29.87
CA ILE A 114 1.05 -11.01 28.81
C ILE A 114 0.08 -9.85 28.96
N VAL A 115 -0.03 -9.02 27.93
CA VAL A 115 -0.93 -7.86 27.90
C VAL A 115 -2.13 -8.15 27.02
N ALA A 116 -3.33 -7.88 27.53
CA ALA A 116 -4.56 -7.92 26.74
C ALA A 116 -4.79 -6.58 26.04
N CYS A 117 -4.96 -6.60 24.72
CA CYS A 117 -5.29 -5.42 23.91
C CYS A 117 -6.58 -5.67 23.12
N ASP A 118 -7.53 -4.76 23.24
CA ASP A 118 -8.82 -4.74 22.55
C ASP A 118 -9.00 -3.50 21.65
N GLY A 119 -7.99 -2.62 21.59
CA GLY A 119 -8.06 -1.37 20.83
C GLY A 119 -8.88 -0.26 21.51
N GLY A 120 -9.43 -0.50 22.68
CA GLY A 120 -10.31 0.43 23.39
C GLY A 120 -11.75 0.45 22.86
N GLY A 121 -12.69 0.91 23.69
CA GLY A 121 -14.10 1.03 23.29
C GLY A 121 -14.89 -0.28 23.21
N GLY A 122 -14.35 -1.37 23.78
CA GLY A 122 -14.99 -2.69 23.84
C GLY A 122 -15.31 -3.23 22.43
N PRO A 123 -16.59 -3.35 22.04
CA PRO A 123 -16.97 -3.85 20.71
C PRO A 123 -16.59 -2.92 19.54
N HIS A 124 -16.27 -1.64 19.79
CA HIS A 124 -15.84 -0.71 18.74
C HIS A 124 -14.34 -0.82 18.40
N GLY A 125 -13.59 -1.61 19.18
CA GLY A 125 -12.18 -1.88 18.94
C GLY A 125 -11.97 -3.08 18.01
N HIS A 126 -10.87 -3.80 18.23
CA HIS A 126 -10.56 -5.04 17.52
C HIS A 126 -10.77 -6.26 18.43
N PRO A 127 -10.79 -7.49 17.88
CA PRO A 127 -10.85 -8.69 18.70
C PRO A 127 -9.75 -8.69 19.76
N LYS A 128 -10.11 -8.98 21.02
CA LYS A 128 -9.16 -9.02 22.13
C LYS A 128 -8.04 -10.01 21.81
N ILE A 129 -6.80 -9.53 21.81
CA ILE A 129 -5.60 -10.35 21.68
C ILE A 129 -4.73 -10.24 22.92
N TYR A 130 -3.89 -11.26 23.09
CA TYR A 130 -2.90 -11.33 24.15
C TYR A 130 -1.51 -11.25 23.52
N ILE A 131 -0.73 -10.27 23.96
CA ILE A 131 0.59 -9.95 23.41
C ILE A 131 1.64 -10.35 24.44
N ASN A 132 2.67 -11.09 24.02
CA ASN A 132 3.77 -11.46 24.89
C ASN A 132 4.79 -10.30 24.99
N THR A 133 5.11 -9.89 26.22
CA THR A 133 6.10 -8.85 26.56
C THR A 133 7.29 -9.40 27.36
N ASP A 134 7.48 -10.73 27.42
CA ASP A 134 8.62 -11.40 28.08
C ASP A 134 9.99 -11.04 27.48
N LYS A 135 10.00 -10.70 26.18
CA LYS A 135 11.23 -10.34 25.49
C LYS A 135 11.56 -8.88 25.78
N PRO A 136 12.85 -8.51 25.91
CA PRO A 136 13.28 -7.12 26.07
C PRO A 136 13.21 -6.35 24.73
N GLU A 137 12.10 -6.50 24.00
CA GLU A 137 11.79 -5.79 22.77
C GLU A 137 10.42 -5.11 22.89
N ILE A 138 10.14 -4.14 22.04
CA ILE A 138 8.82 -3.51 21.98
C ILE A 138 7.90 -4.44 21.20
N ALA A 139 6.97 -5.07 21.90
CA ALA A 139 5.94 -5.88 21.29
C ALA A 139 4.79 -4.99 20.81
N THR A 140 4.39 -5.11 19.55
CA THR A 140 3.32 -4.30 18.96
C THR A 140 2.02 -5.07 18.82
N CYS A 141 0.89 -4.38 18.99
CA CYS A 141 -0.42 -4.95 18.66
C CYS A 141 -0.58 -5.06 17.14
N ASN A 142 -0.95 -6.24 16.64
CA ASN A 142 -1.14 -6.47 15.20
C ASN A 142 -2.33 -5.71 14.58
N TYR A 143 -3.25 -5.20 15.39
CA TYR A 143 -4.43 -4.46 14.91
C TYR A 143 -4.21 -2.94 15.00
N CYS A 144 -4.00 -2.42 16.21
CA CYS A 144 -3.83 -0.97 16.42
C CYS A 144 -2.41 -0.47 16.18
N GLY A 145 -1.39 -1.34 16.13
CA GLY A 145 0.01 -0.94 16.10
C GLY A 145 0.55 -0.37 17.41
N LEU A 146 -0.23 -0.41 18.50
CA LEU A 146 0.17 0.13 19.80
C LEU A 146 1.38 -0.61 20.36
N PRO A 147 2.43 0.12 20.79
CA PRO A 147 3.64 -0.48 21.37
C PRO A 147 3.49 -0.78 22.86
N PHE A 148 3.88 -1.99 23.26
CA PHE A 148 3.94 -2.46 24.65
C PHE A 148 5.35 -2.95 24.98
N SER A 149 5.79 -2.76 26.22
CA SER A 149 7.05 -3.30 26.70
C SER A 149 7.02 -3.51 28.21
N MET A 150 7.77 -4.51 28.67
CA MET A 150 8.00 -4.73 30.09
C MET A 150 9.39 -4.20 30.48
N PRO A 151 9.53 -3.50 31.62
CA PRO A 151 10.84 -3.09 32.09
C PRO A 151 11.72 -4.32 32.41
N LEU A 152 13.00 -4.24 31.99
CA LEU A 152 14.00 -5.32 32.16
C LEU A 152 14.12 -5.85 33.59
N SER A 153 13.92 -5.00 34.61
CA SER A 153 14.00 -5.41 36.02
C SER A 153 12.91 -6.38 36.45
N GLN A 154 11.82 -6.47 35.70
CA GLN A 154 10.64 -7.26 36.03
C GLN A 154 10.42 -8.39 35.02
N ASN A 155 11.38 -8.63 34.13
CA ASN A 155 11.40 -9.75 33.21
C ASN A 155 12.12 -10.95 33.87
N PRO A 156 11.40 -11.84 34.58
CA PRO A 156 11.87 -13.17 34.92
C PRO A 156 11.91 -14.02 33.64
N GLY A 157 12.75 -13.61 32.69
CA GLY A 157 13.21 -14.48 31.63
C GLY A 157 13.89 -15.70 32.25
N PRO A 158 14.01 -16.81 31.52
CA PRO A 158 14.81 -17.92 32.00
C PRO A 158 16.22 -17.41 32.26
N ILE A 159 16.78 -17.77 33.41
CA ILE A 159 18.17 -17.56 33.85
C ILE A 159 19.24 -18.15 32.92
N CYS A 160 18.96 -18.32 31.62
CA CYS A 160 19.90 -18.75 30.60
C CYS A 160 20.37 -17.57 29.73
N PHE A 161 20.77 -16.48 30.37
CA PHE A 161 21.98 -15.80 29.90
C PHE A 161 23.16 -16.69 30.31
N SER A 162 23.34 -17.82 29.62
CA SER A 162 24.56 -18.59 29.73
C SER A 162 25.69 -17.71 29.19
N PRO A 163 26.70 -17.32 29.98
CA PRO A 163 27.89 -16.73 29.42
C PRO A 163 28.74 -17.89 28.88
N ILE A 164 28.42 -18.40 27.69
CA ILE A 164 29.22 -19.47 27.09
C ILE A 164 29.60 -19.09 25.67
N SER A 165 30.86 -18.66 25.61
CA SER A 165 31.84 -18.90 24.54
C SER A 165 31.86 -17.99 23.32
N SER A 166 32.68 -16.94 23.48
CA SER A 166 33.61 -16.41 22.50
C SER A 166 34.47 -17.51 21.86
N SER A 167 33.89 -18.38 21.04
CA SER A 167 34.67 -19.38 20.29
C SER A 167 33.98 -19.84 19.01
N TYR A 168 33.53 -18.90 18.18
CA TYR A 168 33.27 -19.19 16.77
C TYR A 168 33.48 -17.93 15.92
N LEU A 169 34.74 -17.46 15.92
CA LEU A 169 35.28 -16.79 14.75
C LEU A 169 35.48 -17.87 13.69
N HIS A 170 34.55 -17.93 12.73
CA HIS A 170 34.87 -18.58 11.47
C HIS A 170 35.80 -17.66 10.68
N PRO A 171 37.00 -18.09 10.30
CA PRO A 171 37.76 -17.38 9.28
C PRO A 171 36.99 -17.46 7.97
N VAL A 172 36.71 -16.29 7.38
CA VAL A 172 36.20 -16.20 6.01
C VAL A 172 37.38 -16.56 5.10
N GLU A 173 37.43 -17.83 4.68
CA GLU A 173 38.33 -18.23 3.62
C GLU A 173 37.86 -17.60 2.31
N ASN A 174 38.72 -16.73 1.82
CA ASN A 174 38.66 -16.03 0.56
C ASN A 174 38.78 -17.03 -0.59
N LEU A 175 37.68 -17.34 -1.25
CA LEU A 175 37.68 -18.00 -2.56
C LEU A 175 36.97 -17.11 -3.59
N GLY A 176 37.59 -15.95 -3.85
CA GLY A 176 37.45 -15.25 -5.12
C GLY A 176 38.57 -15.68 -6.06
N ASN A 177 38.26 -16.55 -7.02
CA ASN A 177 38.78 -16.56 -8.39
C ASN A 177 38.18 -17.75 -9.16
N ILE A 178 37.13 -17.48 -9.93
CA ILE A 178 36.87 -17.85 -11.34
C ILE A 178 35.80 -16.87 -11.84
#